data_AF-A0A0G1JJL1-F1
#
_entry.id   AF-A0A0G1JJL1-F1
#
_cell.length_a   1.000
_cell.length_b   1.000
_cell.length_c   1.000
_cell.angle_alpha   90.00
_cell.angle_beta   90.00
_cell.angle_gamma   90.00
#
_symmetry.space_group_name_H-M   'P 1'
#
loop_
_entity.id
_entity.type
_entity.pdbx_description
1 polymer ?
#
loop_
_entity_poly.entity_id
_entity_poly.type
_entity_poly.pdbx_seq_one_letter_code
_entity_poly.pdbx_strand_id
1 'polypeptide(L)'
;MRAFFLVILAMACYASQNVIVDQKLRPIHPIAVTAIVTGTGCLISCLILAGRQVFGLPTVLPSGPQILFVIMAGLFVCAADISFFFGYKAGASLALATTAPITLPLFAWGFNYLFFSRRTPSLYELIGWVLAGAALTMVYLGRSEDLSR
;
A
#
# COMPACT_ATOMS: atom_id res chain seq x y z
N MET A 1 20.88 2.25 8.62
CA MET A 1 20.03 2.10 9.82
C MET A 1 18.78 2.97 9.80
N ARG A 2 18.87 4.30 9.56
CA ARG A 2 17.69 5.19 9.52
C ARG A 2 16.59 4.73 8.54
N ALA A 3 16.95 4.36 7.32
CA ALA A 3 15.99 3.88 6.32
C ALA A 3 15.25 2.61 6.77
N PHE A 4 15.97 1.63 7.33
CA PHE A 4 15.38 0.40 7.84
C PHE A 4 14.34 0.66 8.94
N PHE A 5 14.66 1.55 9.88
CA PHE A 5 13.72 1.94 10.93
C PHE A 5 12.45 2.60 10.38
N LEU A 6 12.59 3.48 9.38
CA LEU A 6 11.44 4.10 8.72
C LEU A 6 10.55 3.08 8.00
N VAL A 7 11.15 2.04 7.40
CA VAL A 7 10.37 0.94 6.80
C VAL A 7 9.61 0.17 7.88
N ILE A 8 10.23 -0.19 9.00
CA ILE A 8 9.55 -0.87 10.11
C ILE A 8 8.40 -0.02 10.65
N LEU A 9 8.64 1.27 10.86
CA LEU A 9 7.63 2.20 11.33
C LEU A 9 6.45 2.28 10.35
N ALA A 10 6.73 2.34 9.04
CA ALA A 10 5.69 2.28 8.02
C ALA A 10 4.88 0.99 8.12
N MET A 11 5.51 -0.17 8.30
CA MET A 11 4.80 -1.45 8.48
C MET A 11 3.92 -1.45 9.73
N ALA A 12 4.36 -0.87 10.84
CA ALA A 12 3.56 -0.75 12.05
C ALA A 12 2.33 0.15 11.83
N CYS A 13 2.49 1.28 11.12
CA CYS A 13 1.38 2.14 10.73
C CYS A 13 0.39 1.40 9.82
N TYR A 14 0.86 0.66 8.81
CA TYR A 14 0.01 -0.16 7.95
C TYR A 14 -0.75 -1.25 8.71
N ALA A 15 -0.09 -1.93 9.65
CA ALA A 15 -0.75 -2.93 10.51
C ALA A 15 -1.86 -2.29 11.37
N SER A 16 -1.58 -1.13 11.95
CA SER A 16 -2.54 -0.37 12.77
C SER A 16 -3.73 0.10 11.94
N GLN A 17 -3.46 0.62 10.74
CA GLN A 17 -4.49 0.98 9.77
C GLN A 17 -5.39 -0.23 9.50
N ASN A 18 -4.83 -1.39 9.19
CA ASN A 18 -5.60 -2.60 8.90
C ASN A 18 -6.55 -3.02 10.01
N VAL A 19 -6.11 -2.94 11.27
CA VAL A 19 -6.97 -3.19 12.43
C VAL A 19 -8.11 -2.17 12.51
N ILE A 20 -7.81 -0.88 12.32
CA ILE A 20 -8.83 0.18 12.33
C ILE A 20 -9.84 -0.03 11.20
N VAL A 21 -9.39 -0.39 9.99
CA VAL A 21 -10.29 -0.64 8.86
C VAL A 21 -11.24 -1.78 9.18
N ASP A 22 -10.70 -2.92 9.60
CA ASP A 22 -11.47 -4.12 9.91
C ASP A 22 -12.50 -3.89 11.03
N GLN A 23 -12.08 -3.22 12.11
CA GLN A 23 -12.90 -3.08 13.32
C GLN A 23 -13.86 -1.89 13.30
N LYS A 24 -13.50 -0.80 12.61
CA LYS A 24 -14.21 0.50 12.73
C LYS A 24 -14.74 1.03 11.40
N LEU A 25 -14.04 0.78 10.29
CA LEU A 25 -14.39 1.42 9.01
C LEU A 25 -15.15 0.50 8.05
N ARG A 26 -15.25 -0.80 8.35
CA ARG A 26 -15.98 -1.78 7.54
C ARG A 26 -17.44 -1.40 7.22
N PRO A 27 -18.22 -0.75 8.11
CA PRO A 27 -19.58 -0.30 7.79
C PRO A 27 -19.63 0.89 6.82
N ILE A 28 -18.54 1.65 6.69
CA ILE A 28 -18.48 2.89 5.91
C ILE A 28 -18.25 2.57 4.43
N HIS A 29 -18.76 3.42 3.54
CA HIS A 29 -18.55 3.24 2.10
C HIS A 29 -17.05 3.37 1.72
N PRO A 30 -16.45 2.41 0.99
CA PRO A 30 -15.01 2.40 0.66
C PRO A 30 -14.51 3.69 0.01
N ILE A 31 -15.28 4.24 -0.93
CA ILE A 31 -14.95 5.51 -1.60
C ILE A 31 -14.92 6.69 -0.60
N ALA A 32 -15.84 6.72 0.36
CA ALA A 32 -15.89 7.79 1.36
C ALA A 32 -14.68 7.70 2.30
N VAL A 33 -14.31 6.50 2.75
CA VAL A 33 -13.10 6.28 3.56
C VAL A 33 -11.86 6.74 2.80
N THR A 34 -11.74 6.34 1.53
CA THR A 34 -10.60 6.74 0.68
C THR A 34 -10.54 8.26 0.51
N ALA A 35 -11.67 8.91 0.21
CA ALA A 35 -11.73 10.36 0.03
C ALA A 35 -11.29 11.11 1.29
N ILE A 36 -11.71 10.64 2.47
CA ILE A 36 -11.29 11.23 3.76
C ILE A 36 -9.80 11.03 3.98
N VAL A 37 -9.29 9.80 3.85
CA VAL A 37 -7.87 9.48 4.09
C VAL A 37 -6.97 10.27 3.14
N THR A 38 -7.23 10.21 1.84
CA THR A 38 -6.46 10.93 0.82
C THR A 38 -6.60 12.44 1.00
N GLY A 39 -7.80 12.95 1.28
CA GLY A 39 -8.04 14.37 1.52
C GLY A 39 -7.27 14.89 2.73
N THR A 40 -7.30 14.17 3.87
CA THR A 40 -6.52 14.50 5.06
C THR A 40 -5.01 14.44 4.78
N GLY A 41 -4.54 13.43 4.05
CA GLY A 41 -3.13 13.32 3.65
C GLY A 41 -2.66 14.47 2.76
N CYS A 42 -3.48 14.88 1.79
CA CYS A 42 -3.22 16.05 0.95
C CYS A 42 -3.16 17.33 1.78
N LEU A 43 -4.11 17.53 2.70
CA LEU A 43 -4.14 18.69 3.59
C LEU A 43 -2.87 18.77 4.45
N ILE A 44 -2.50 17.67 5.12
CA ILE A 44 -1.28 17.59 5.93
C ILE A 44 -0.04 17.93 5.09
N SER A 45 0.04 17.39 3.88
CA SER A 45 1.16 17.66 2.96
C SER A 45 1.25 19.14 2.58
N CYS A 46 0.12 19.79 2.29
CA CYS A 46 0.06 21.22 2.03
C CYS A 46 0.50 22.04 3.24
N LEU A 47 0.06 21.68 4.45
CA LEU A 47 0.47 22.36 5.69
C LEU A 47 1.97 22.23 5.95
N ILE A 48 2.55 21.05 5.71
CA ILE A 48 4.00 20.84 5.83
C ILE A 48 4.76 21.70 4.83
N LEU A 49 4.31 21.76 3.57
CA LEU A 49 4.94 22.60 2.54
C LEU A 49 4.84 24.10 2.87
N ALA A 50 3.67 24.57 3.28
CA ALA A 50 3.47 25.96 3.71
C ALA A 50 4.38 26.31 4.90
N GLY A 51 4.45 25.43 5.90
CA GLY A 51 5.35 25.60 7.05
C GLY A 51 6.81 25.70 6.63
N ARG A 52 7.28 24.83 5.72
CA ARG A 52 8.67 24.91 5.21
C ARG A 52 8.97 26.24 4.52
N GLN A 53 8.03 26.79 3.77
CA GLN A 53 8.20 28.10 3.14
C GLN A 53 8.30 29.23 4.17
N VAL A 54 7.49 29.19 5.23
CA VAL A 54 7.56 30.16 6.34
C VAL A 54 8.93 30.15 7.02
N PHE A 55 9.55 28.97 7.18
CA PHE A 55 10.87 28.81 7.79
C PHE A 55 12.05 28.95 6.79
N GLY A 56 11.79 29.38 5.56
CA GLY A 56 12.84 29.57 4.55
C GLY A 56 13.58 28.28 4.15
N LEU A 57 12.98 27.11 4.41
CA LEU A 57 13.59 25.84 4.06
C LEU A 57 13.45 25.58 2.56
N PRO A 58 14.53 25.15 1.87
CA PRO A 58 14.49 24.91 0.44
C PRO A 58 13.42 23.86 0.10
N THR A 59 12.62 24.19 -0.91
CA THR A 59 11.60 23.33 -1.51
C THR A 59 11.85 23.27 -3.02
N VAL A 60 12.02 22.06 -3.55
CA VAL A 60 12.18 21.83 -4.99
C VAL A 60 10.81 21.49 -5.54
N LEU A 61 10.30 22.33 -6.45
CA LEU A 61 9.06 22.06 -7.15
C LEU A 61 9.31 21.06 -8.30
N PRO A 62 8.38 20.13 -8.56
CA PRO A 62 8.52 19.19 -9.65
C PRO A 62 8.49 19.88 -11.02
N SER A 63 9.25 19.36 -11.98
CA SER A 63 9.14 19.78 -13.38
C SER A 63 7.85 19.27 -14.03
N GLY A 64 7.44 19.84 -15.17
CA GLY A 64 6.21 19.44 -15.88
C GLY A 64 6.04 17.92 -16.06
N PRO A 65 7.05 17.19 -16.59
CA PRO A 65 6.98 15.73 -16.69
C PRO A 65 6.88 15.01 -15.34
N GLN A 66 7.55 15.53 -14.30
CA GLN A 66 7.46 14.95 -12.96
C GLN A 66 6.06 15.10 -12.36
N ILE A 67 5.36 16.22 -12.64
CA ILE A 67 3.96 16.40 -12.24
C ILE A 67 3.09 15.29 -12.82
N LEU A 68 3.26 14.96 -14.10
CA LEU A 68 2.48 13.89 -14.73
C LEU A 68 2.73 12.53 -14.05
N PHE A 69 3.98 12.18 -13.77
CA PHE A 69 4.31 10.93 -13.07
C PHE A 69 3.76 10.90 -11.64
N VAL A 70 3.78 12.03 -10.92
CA VAL A 70 3.19 12.15 -9.58
C VAL A 70 1.67 11.96 -9.64
N ILE A 71 0.99 12.55 -10.63
CA ILE A 71 -0.45 12.36 -10.84
C ILE A 71 -0.75 10.88 -11.12
N MET A 72 -0.01 10.24 -12.02
CA MET A 72 -0.19 8.82 -12.32
C MET A 72 0.02 7.94 -11.08
N ALA A 73 1.09 8.18 -10.31
CA ALA A 73 1.35 7.46 -9.07
C ALA A 73 0.21 7.65 -8.07
N GLY A 74 -0.29 8.87 -7.89
CA GLY A 74 -1.43 9.17 -7.03
C GLY A 74 -2.71 8.47 -7.45
N LEU A 75 -2.98 8.37 -8.76
CA LEU A 75 -4.13 7.64 -9.29
C LEU A 75 -4.03 6.13 -8.99
N PHE A 76 -2.84 5.53 -9.15
CA PHE A 76 -2.65 4.12 -8.82
C PHE A 76 -2.81 3.85 -7.32
N VAL A 77 -2.28 4.73 -6.46
CA VAL A 77 -2.48 4.62 -5.00
C VAL A 77 -3.95 4.73 -4.65
N CYS A 78 -4.66 5.71 -5.20
CA CYS A 78 -6.10 5.87 -4.98
C CYS A 78 -6.91 4.65 -5.42
N ALA A 79 -6.61 4.10 -6.61
CA ALA A 79 -7.24 2.88 -7.10
C ALA A 79 -6.96 1.68 -6.17
N ALA A 80 -5.70 1.53 -5.73
CA ALA A 80 -5.30 0.47 -4.80
C ALA A 80 -6.06 0.59 -3.46
N ASP A 81 -6.13 1.79 -2.88
CA ASP A 81 -6.85 2.03 -1.62
C ASP A 81 -8.34 1.71 -1.76
N ILE A 82 -8.99 2.16 -2.84
CA ILE A 82 -10.39 1.85 -3.12
C ILE A 82 -10.59 0.33 -3.17
N SER A 83 -9.79 -0.38 -3.99
CA SER A 83 -9.85 -1.84 -4.10
C SER A 83 -9.62 -2.54 -2.76
N PHE A 84 -8.72 -2.00 -1.95
CA PHE A 84 -8.40 -2.53 -0.63
C PHE A 84 -9.57 -2.41 0.35
N PHE A 85 -10.19 -1.22 0.45
CA PHE A 85 -11.38 -1.01 1.28
C PHE A 85 -12.58 -1.83 0.78
N PHE A 86 -12.75 -1.98 -0.53
CA PHE A 86 -13.74 -2.90 -1.09
C PHE A 86 -13.47 -4.35 -0.69
N GLY A 87 -12.20 -4.78 -0.64
CA GLY A 87 -11.80 -6.08 -0.13
C GLY A 87 -12.31 -6.34 1.30
N TYR A 88 -12.08 -5.40 2.23
CA TYR A 88 -12.61 -5.50 3.59
C TYR A 88 -14.14 -5.52 3.64
N LYS A 89 -14.81 -4.70 2.81
CA LYS A 89 -16.27 -4.68 2.73
C LYS A 89 -16.84 -5.98 2.18
N ALA A 90 -16.18 -6.59 1.19
CA ALA A 90 -16.47 -7.93 0.67
C ALA A 90 -16.13 -9.05 1.67
N GLY A 91 -15.55 -8.69 2.82
CA GLY A 91 -15.28 -9.58 3.93
C GLY A 91 -13.89 -10.19 3.92
N ALA A 92 -12.88 -9.60 3.27
CA ALA A 92 -11.49 -9.99 3.51
C ALA A 92 -11.18 -9.94 5.02
N SER A 93 -10.59 -11.00 5.55
CA SER A 93 -10.19 -11.11 6.95
C SER A 93 -8.91 -10.29 7.15
N LEU A 94 -8.72 -9.76 8.36
CA LEU A 94 -7.50 -9.04 8.72
C LEU A 94 -6.22 -9.78 8.29
N ALA A 95 -6.12 -11.09 8.58
CA ALA A 95 -4.96 -11.91 8.22
C ALA A 95 -4.70 -11.97 6.71
N LEU A 96 -5.76 -12.12 5.90
CA LEU A 96 -5.65 -12.16 4.44
C LEU A 96 -5.24 -10.78 3.89
N ALA A 97 -5.87 -9.72 4.38
CA ALA A 97 -5.60 -8.35 3.94
C ALA A 97 -4.19 -7.87 4.32
N THR A 98 -3.65 -8.33 5.46
CA THR A 98 -2.28 -7.99 5.90
C THR A 98 -1.21 -8.88 5.26
N THR A 99 -1.57 -10.10 4.82
CA THR A 99 -0.63 -11.01 4.17
C THR A 99 -0.53 -10.75 2.66
N ALA A 100 -1.62 -10.38 1.99
CA ALA A 100 -1.65 -10.14 0.54
C ALA A 100 -0.54 -9.18 0.03
N PRO A 101 -0.15 -8.11 0.74
CA PRO A 101 0.95 -7.24 0.34
C PRO A 101 2.31 -7.92 0.16
N ILE A 102 2.52 -9.14 0.68
CA ILE A 102 3.74 -9.93 0.44
C ILE A 102 3.96 -10.22 -1.05
N THR A 103 2.91 -10.13 -1.87
CA THR A 103 2.96 -10.30 -3.32
C THR A 103 3.37 -9.03 -4.08
N LEU A 104 3.43 -7.87 -3.43
CA LEU A 104 3.82 -6.61 -4.07
C LEU A 104 5.18 -6.67 -4.79
N PRO A 105 6.25 -7.27 -4.23
CA PRO A 105 7.53 -7.38 -4.92
C PRO A 105 7.43 -8.13 -6.24
N LEU A 106 6.57 -9.15 -6.33
CA LEU A 106 6.34 -9.91 -7.56
C LEU A 106 5.70 -9.04 -8.64
N PHE A 107 4.64 -8.30 -8.29
CA PHE A 107 3.99 -7.36 -9.22
C PHE A 107 4.94 -6.22 -9.61
N ALA A 108 5.65 -5.63 -8.65
CA ALA A 108 6.61 -4.56 -8.90
C ALA A 108 7.74 -5.02 -9.85
N TRP A 109 8.25 -6.24 -9.65
CA TRP A 109 9.20 -6.82 -10.59
C TRP A 109 8.57 -7.03 -11.98
N GLY A 110 7.36 -7.57 -12.08
CA GLY A 110 6.66 -7.75 -13.34
C GLY A 110 6.50 -6.44 -14.12
N PHE A 111 6.05 -5.38 -13.46
CA PHE A 111 5.98 -4.03 -14.06
C PHE A 111 7.38 -3.53 -14.48
N ASN A 112 8.39 -3.69 -13.63
CA ASN A 112 9.75 -3.24 -13.95
C ASN A 112 10.34 -4.00 -15.16
N TYR A 113 10.11 -5.32 -15.22
CA TYR A 113 10.56 -6.17 -16.32
C TYR A 113 9.89 -5.80 -17.64
N LEU A 114 8.56 -5.61 -17.63
CA LEU A 114 7.78 -5.31 -18.83
C LEU A 114 8.04 -3.90 -19.37
N PHE A 115 8.24 -2.91 -18.51
CA PHE A 115 8.21 -1.50 -18.92
C PHE A 115 9.55 -0.75 -18.82
N PHE A 116 10.55 -1.25 -18.09
CA PHE A 116 11.75 -0.47 -17.78
C PHE A 116 13.08 -1.19 -18.02
N SER A 117 13.41 -2.20 -17.20
CA SER A 117 14.80 -2.69 -17.11
C SER A 117 15.06 -4.03 -17.79
N ARG A 118 14.00 -4.78 -18.16
CA ARG A 118 14.08 -6.20 -18.60
C ARG A 118 14.96 -7.09 -17.70
N ARG A 119 15.17 -6.70 -16.43
CA ARG A 119 16.03 -7.43 -15.49
C ARG A 119 15.32 -8.69 -15.03
N THR A 120 15.97 -9.83 -15.22
CA THR A 120 15.50 -11.12 -14.69
C THR A 120 15.76 -11.23 -13.18
N PRO A 121 14.91 -11.95 -12.43
CA PRO A 121 15.10 -12.14 -11.01
C PRO A 121 16.17 -13.19 -10.76
N SER A 122 16.87 -13.03 -9.64
CA SER A 122 17.77 -14.05 -9.10
C SER A 122 16.99 -15.26 -8.60
N LEU A 123 17.68 -16.40 -8.48
CA LEU A 123 17.08 -17.62 -7.93
C LEU A 123 16.54 -17.41 -6.50
N TYR A 124 17.22 -16.59 -5.70
CA TYR A 124 16.77 -16.27 -4.33
C TYR A 124 15.48 -15.43 -4.30
N GLU A 125 15.34 -14.46 -5.20
CA GLU A 125 14.09 -13.69 -5.35
C GLU A 125 12.93 -14.60 -5.77
N LEU A 126 13.19 -15.53 -6.70
CA LEU A 126 12.20 -16.50 -7.15
C LEU A 126 11.74 -17.42 -6.01
N ILE A 127 12.68 -17.98 -5.24
CA ILE A 127 12.37 -18.81 -4.05
C ILE A 127 11.54 -18.00 -3.06
N GLY A 128 11.93 -16.74 -2.79
CA GLY A 128 11.19 -15.85 -1.91
C GLY A 128 9.74 -15.63 -2.35
N TRP A 129 9.50 -15.48 -3.66
CA TRP A 129 8.14 -15.33 -4.20
C TRP A 129 7.32 -16.60 -4.10
N VAL A 130 7.92 -17.77 -4.32
CA VAL A 130 7.23 -19.06 -4.13
C VAL A 130 6.79 -19.23 -2.68
N LEU A 131 7.68 -18.93 -1.72
CA LEU A 131 7.38 -18.98 -0.30
C LEU A 131 6.29 -17.97 0.10
N ALA A 132 6.33 -16.77 -0.47
CA ALA A 132 5.32 -15.74 -0.25
C ALA A 132 3.93 -16.18 -0.76
N GLY A 133 3.87 -16.82 -1.94
CA GLY A 133 2.65 -17.40 -2.49
C GLY A 133 2.10 -18.51 -1.60
N ALA A 134 2.95 -19.44 -1.18
CA ALA A 134 2.57 -20.53 -0.27
C ALA A 134 2.00 -20.01 1.06
N ALA A 135 2.65 -19.00 1.66
CA ALA A 135 2.17 -18.37 2.88
C ALA A 135 0.77 -17.74 2.69
N LEU A 136 0.55 -17.02 1.60
CA LEU A 136 -0.75 -16.44 1.28
C LEU A 136 -1.83 -17.51 1.10
N THR A 137 -1.52 -18.61 0.39
CA THR A 137 -2.43 -19.75 0.21
C THR A 137 -2.79 -20.40 1.54
N MET A 138 -1.82 -20.62 2.43
CA MET A 138 -2.08 -21.19 3.75
C MET A 138 -2.99 -20.30 4.60
N VAL A 139 -2.76 -18.98 4.60
CA VAL A 139 -3.63 -18.02 5.30
C VAL A 139 -5.05 -18.03 4.73
N TYR A 140 -5.19 -18.11 3.41
CA TYR A 140 -6.50 -18.21 2.75
C TYR A 140 -7.25 -19.49 3.13
N LEU A 141 -6.56 -20.64 3.10
CA LEU A 141 -7.15 -21.95 3.43
C LEU A 141 -7.52 -22.06 4.91
N GLY A 142 -6.67 -21.60 5.83
CA GLY A 142 -6.99 -21.64 7.27
C GLY A 142 -8.28 -20.89 7.60
N ARG A 143 -8.54 -19.78 6.90
CA ARG A 143 -9.81 -19.06 7.03
C ARG A 143 -11.02 -19.85 6.51
N SER A 144 -10.86 -20.59 5.41
CA SER A 144 -11.96 -21.39 4.85
C SER A 144 -12.41 -22.50 5.80
N GLU A 145 -11.49 -23.04 6.61
CA GLU A 145 -11.79 -24.01 7.66
C GLU A 145 -12.59 -23.37 8.80
N ASP A 146 -12.23 -22.17 9.25
CA ASP A 146 -12.94 -21.45 10.32
C ASP A 146 -14.39 -21.10 9.98
N LEU A 147 -14.70 -20.85 8.69
CA LEU A 147 -16.06 -20.57 8.23
C LEU A 147 -16.93 -21.83 8.06
N SER A 148 -16.32 -23.02 8.10
CA SER A 148 -16.99 -24.31 7.94
C SER A 148 -17.37 -24.97 9.27
N ARG A 149 -16.97 -24.38 10.40
CA ARG A 149 -17.30 -24.79 11.76
C ARG A 149 -18.37 -23.88 12.36
#